data_AF-A0A1V1NWP1-F1
#
_entry.id   AF-A0A1V1NWP1-F1
#
_cell.length_a   1.000
_cell.length_b   1.000
_cell.length_c   1.000
_cell.angle_alpha   90.00
_cell.angle_beta   90.00
_cell.angle_gamma   90.00
#
_symmetry.space_group_name_H-M   'P 1'
#
loop_
_entity.id
_entity.type
_entity.pdbx_description
1 polymer ?
#
loop_
_entity_poly.entity_id
_entity_poly.type
_entity_poly.pdbx_seq_one_letter_code
_entity_poly.pdbx_strand_id
1 'polypeptide(L)'
;MNNRLSQIQHAVDTLILMFILLFISVFLDARLIFIDTIPTGGDTASWYQIATYLKDHLIPCGRLYGWDMGNFCGYPNFNFYFIPPFLFPVLLSYVGLPLTIGLKLSMASGWYILPLSVYFGLRLMSYRFPAPILGAAAMLLFLFNESYTMFGGNILSTLAGEFCYMFAFSLLPYFMGSMINGFST
;
A
#
# COMPACT_ATOMS: atom_id res chain seq x y z
N MET A 1 -24.57 21.22 16.99
CA MET A 1 -23.83 21.71 15.80
C MET A 1 -24.77 21.63 14.61
N ASN A 2 -24.93 22.70 13.82
CA ASN A 2 -25.98 22.80 12.81
C ASN A 2 -25.81 21.68 11.75
N ASN A 3 -26.85 20.87 11.49
CA ASN A 3 -26.76 19.65 10.64
C ASN A 3 -26.22 19.95 9.22
N ARG A 4 -26.42 21.19 8.75
CA ARG A 4 -25.89 21.69 7.48
C ARG A 4 -24.37 21.90 7.49
N LEU A 5 -23.79 22.34 8.62
CA LEU A 5 -22.34 22.57 8.73
C LEU A 5 -21.57 21.25 8.76
N SER A 6 -22.07 20.24 9.46
CA SER A 6 -21.47 18.90 9.44
C SER A 6 -21.55 18.27 8.05
N GLN A 7 -22.68 18.41 7.35
CA GLN A 7 -22.81 17.95 5.96
C GLN A 7 -21.79 18.62 5.02
N ILE A 8 -21.59 19.94 5.15
CA ILE A 8 -20.59 20.67 4.36
C ILE A 8 -19.18 20.15 4.69
N GLN A 9 -18.84 19.97 5.96
CA GLN A 9 -17.53 19.44 6.37
C GLN A 9 -17.26 18.06 5.77
N HIS A 10 -18.24 17.15 5.84
CA HIS A 10 -18.12 15.82 5.24
C HIS A 10 -17.98 15.88 3.72
N ALA A 11 -18.74 16.74 3.04
CA ALA A 11 -18.61 16.92 1.61
C ALA A 11 -17.22 17.45 1.21
N VAL A 12 -16.68 18.39 1.98
CA VAL A 12 -15.32 18.92 1.80
C VAL A 12 -14.27 17.83 2.03
N ASP A 13 -14.37 17.07 3.11
CA ASP A 13 -13.45 15.95 3.41
C ASP A 13 -13.45 14.93 2.26
N THR A 14 -14.63 14.51 1.79
CA THR A 14 -14.76 13.58 0.67
C THR A 14 -14.18 14.14 -0.62
N LEU A 15 -14.47 15.42 -0.95
CA LEU A 15 -13.95 16.04 -2.17
C LEU A 15 -12.42 16.12 -2.15
N ILE A 16 -11.83 16.52 -1.03
CA ILE A 16 -10.37 16.63 -0.89
C ILE A 16 -9.73 15.24 -0.91
N LEU A 17 -10.30 14.22 -0.25
CA LEU A 17 -9.79 12.85 -0.34
C LEU A 17 -9.83 12.32 -1.78
N MET A 18 -10.95 12.52 -2.48
CA MET A 18 -11.06 12.14 -3.89
C MET A 18 -10.03 12.87 -4.76
N PHE A 19 -9.79 14.15 -4.49
CA PHE A 19 -8.76 14.92 -5.18
C PHE A 19 -7.35 14.37 -4.90
N ILE A 20 -7.01 14.03 -3.66
CA ILE A 20 -5.73 13.42 -3.29
C ILE A 20 -5.52 12.10 -4.04
N LEU A 21 -6.51 11.20 -4.02
CA LEU A 21 -6.40 9.91 -4.69
C LEU A 21 -6.29 10.07 -6.21
N LEU A 22 -7.10 10.95 -6.80
CA LEU A 22 -7.04 11.27 -8.23
C LEU A 22 -5.69 11.88 -8.61
N PHE A 23 -5.16 12.79 -7.79
CA PHE A 23 -3.85 13.39 -8.01
C PHE A 23 -2.75 12.33 -8.07
N ILE A 24 -2.71 11.40 -7.11
CA ILE A 24 -1.77 10.27 -7.11
C ILE A 24 -1.93 9.45 -8.40
N SER A 25 -3.16 9.10 -8.77
CA SER A 25 -3.44 8.30 -9.96
C SER A 25 -3.04 8.98 -11.27
N VAL A 26 -3.25 10.29 -11.38
CA VAL A 26 -2.88 11.07 -12.57
C VAL A 26 -1.37 11.25 -12.64
N PHE A 27 -0.73 11.61 -11.52
CA PHE A 27 0.71 11.86 -11.48
C PHE A 27 1.53 10.62 -11.83
N LEU A 28 1.13 9.44 -11.32
CA LEU A 28 1.85 8.18 -11.54
C LEU A 28 1.43 7.44 -12.80
N ASP A 29 0.53 8.03 -13.59
CA ASP A 29 -0.13 7.37 -14.73
C ASP A 29 -0.64 5.97 -14.37
N ALA A 30 -1.72 5.92 -13.58
CA ALA A 30 -2.31 4.67 -13.08
C ALA A 30 -2.65 3.64 -14.18
N ARG A 31 -2.72 4.04 -15.46
CA ARG A 31 -2.92 3.12 -16.59
C ARG A 31 -1.76 2.13 -16.71
N LEU A 32 -0.55 2.52 -16.33
CA LEU A 32 0.64 1.67 -16.34
C LEU A 32 0.52 0.45 -15.42
N ILE A 33 -0.32 0.53 -14.38
CA ILE A 33 -0.60 -0.60 -13.48
C ILE A 33 -1.27 -1.75 -14.24
N PHE A 34 -2.11 -1.43 -15.23
CA PHE A 34 -2.92 -2.40 -15.96
C PHE A 34 -2.26 -2.96 -17.23
N ILE A 35 -1.03 -2.52 -17.54
CA ILE A 35 -0.25 -3.09 -18.65
C ILE A 35 0.34 -4.43 -18.20
N ASP A 36 0.29 -5.47 -19.01
CA ASP A 36 0.90 -6.76 -18.67
C ASP A 36 2.42 -6.75 -18.92
N THR A 37 3.15 -6.12 -18.01
CA THR A 37 4.62 -6.04 -18.02
C THR A 37 5.16 -6.24 -16.62
N ILE A 38 6.33 -6.91 -16.54
CA ILE A 38 7.06 -7.07 -15.28
C ILE A 38 7.49 -5.68 -14.79
N PRO A 39 7.17 -5.28 -13.55
CA PRO A 39 7.63 -4.02 -13.01
C PRO A 39 9.14 -4.04 -12.79
N THR A 40 9.80 -2.93 -13.13
CA THR A 40 11.26 -2.75 -13.00
C THR A 40 11.60 -1.54 -12.15
N GLY A 41 12.79 -1.52 -11.55
CA GLY A 41 13.28 -0.42 -10.71
C GLY A 41 13.89 -0.97 -9.42
N GLY A 42 15.16 -0.68 -9.16
CA GLY A 42 15.88 -1.31 -8.03
C GLY A 42 15.71 -2.83 -8.04
N ASP A 43 15.28 -3.38 -6.91
CA ASP A 43 15.03 -4.81 -6.70
C ASP A 43 13.61 -5.26 -7.11
N THR A 44 12.77 -4.36 -7.62
CA THR A 44 11.35 -4.65 -7.89
C THR A 44 11.12 -5.81 -8.86
N ALA A 45 12.01 -5.99 -9.84
CA ALA A 45 11.89 -7.10 -10.80
C ALA A 45 12.03 -8.48 -10.11
N SER A 46 12.83 -8.56 -9.05
CA SER A 46 13.05 -9.79 -8.27
C SER A 46 11.77 -10.26 -7.58
N TRP A 47 10.85 -9.34 -7.25
CA TRP A 47 9.58 -9.67 -6.60
C TRP A 47 8.65 -10.49 -7.49
N TYR A 48 8.76 -10.38 -8.81
CA TYR A 48 7.99 -11.21 -9.72
C TYR A 48 8.32 -12.69 -9.53
N GLN A 49 9.61 -13.04 -9.49
CA GLN A 49 10.05 -14.40 -9.26
C GLN A 49 9.56 -14.93 -7.89
N ILE A 50 9.69 -14.12 -6.85
CA ILE A 50 9.26 -14.49 -5.49
C ILE A 50 7.74 -14.74 -5.44
N ALA A 51 6.95 -13.91 -6.13
CA ALA A 51 5.51 -14.12 -6.24
C ALA A 51 5.14 -15.35 -7.07
N THR A 52 5.86 -15.64 -8.15
CA THR A 52 5.65 -16.88 -8.93
C THR A 52 5.96 -18.11 -8.09
N TYR A 53 7.04 -18.09 -7.30
CA TYR A 53 7.37 -19.20 -6.41
C TYR A 53 6.30 -19.40 -5.32
N LEU A 54 5.76 -18.31 -4.77
CA LEU A 54 4.62 -18.38 -3.85
C LEU A 54 3.41 -19.08 -4.50
N LYS A 55 3.03 -18.64 -5.69
CA LYS A 55 1.87 -19.15 -6.44
C LYS A 55 2.01 -20.61 -6.87
N ASP A 56 3.16 -20.96 -7.43
CA ASP A 56 3.33 -22.21 -8.16
C ASP A 56 3.90 -23.34 -7.28
N HIS A 57 4.59 -23.01 -6.19
CA HIS A 57 5.26 -23.99 -5.33
C HIS A 57 4.76 -23.95 -3.88
N LEU A 58 4.77 -22.80 -3.22
CA LEU A 58 4.45 -22.72 -1.79
C LEU A 58 2.98 -22.94 -1.48
N ILE A 59 2.08 -22.18 -2.12
CA ILE A 59 0.62 -22.27 -1.89
C ILE A 59 0.10 -23.69 -2.20
N PRO A 60 0.46 -24.34 -3.33
CA PRO A 60 0.06 -25.72 -3.60
C PRO A 60 0.55 -26.72 -2.55
N CYS A 61 1.70 -26.46 -1.92
CA CYS A 61 2.24 -27.28 -0.82
C CYS A 61 1.65 -26.93 0.56
N GLY A 62 0.69 -26.02 0.64
CA GLY A 62 0.12 -25.55 1.92
C GLY A 62 1.11 -24.75 2.78
N ARG A 63 2.11 -24.12 2.15
CA ARG A 63 3.16 -23.34 2.83
C ARG A 63 3.06 -21.87 2.45
N LEU A 64 3.50 -21.00 3.37
CA LEU A 64 3.61 -19.55 3.14
C LEU A 64 5.06 -19.07 3.08
N TYR A 65 6.01 -19.92 3.46
CA TYR A 65 7.44 -19.66 3.46
C TYR A 65 8.18 -20.91 3.01
N GLY A 66 9.41 -20.75 2.50
CA GLY A 66 10.21 -21.87 2.07
C GLY A 66 11.57 -21.45 1.53
N TRP A 67 12.35 -22.44 1.13
CA TRP A 67 13.66 -22.23 0.53
C TRP A 67 13.51 -22.29 -0.99
N ASP A 68 13.98 -21.26 -1.70
CA ASP A 68 13.92 -21.18 -3.17
C ASP A 68 15.34 -21.23 -3.74
N MET A 69 15.56 -22.13 -4.70
CA MET A 69 16.84 -22.31 -5.43
C MET A 69 17.10 -21.25 -6.50
N GLY A 70 16.16 -20.34 -6.72
CA GLY A 70 16.19 -19.38 -7.82
C GLY A 70 17.29 -18.33 -7.76
N ASN A 71 18.09 -18.25 -6.69
CA ASN A 71 19.27 -17.38 -6.61
C ASN A 71 20.32 -17.91 -5.61
N PHE A 72 21.60 -17.62 -5.82
CA PHE A 72 22.75 -17.85 -4.91
C PHE A 72 22.72 -19.15 -4.06
N CYS A 73 22.58 -20.33 -4.68
CA CYS A 73 22.48 -21.63 -3.98
C CYS A 73 21.31 -21.75 -2.99
N GLY A 74 20.36 -20.83 -3.08
CA GLY A 74 19.11 -20.82 -2.35
C GLY A 74 18.97 -19.64 -1.41
N TYR A 75 17.72 -19.21 -1.18
CA TYR A 75 17.39 -18.15 -0.25
C TYR A 75 16.04 -18.40 0.45
N PRO A 76 15.84 -17.89 1.68
CA PRO A 76 14.64 -18.14 2.47
C PRO A 76 13.51 -17.16 2.10
N ASN A 77 12.63 -17.59 1.19
CA ASN A 77 11.43 -16.83 0.83
C ASN A 77 10.47 -16.67 2.01
N PHE A 78 9.99 -15.43 2.18
CA PHE A 78 8.96 -15.02 3.16
C PHE A 78 9.30 -15.26 4.65
N ASN A 79 10.58 -15.42 5.00
CA ASN A 79 10.99 -15.48 6.40
C ASN A 79 11.10 -14.08 7.04
N PHE A 80 11.45 -13.07 6.25
CA PHE A 80 11.70 -11.70 6.72
C PHE A 80 10.77 -10.65 6.11
N TYR A 81 9.86 -11.06 5.23
CA TYR A 81 8.97 -10.16 4.50
C TYR A 81 7.54 -10.27 4.98
N PHE A 82 6.86 -9.13 5.01
CA PHE A 82 5.42 -9.10 5.25
C PHE A 82 4.70 -9.78 4.07
N ILE A 83 3.99 -10.86 4.37
CA ILE A 83 3.41 -11.80 3.40
C ILE A 83 2.12 -11.30 2.71
N PRO A 84 1.19 -10.57 3.38
CA PRO A 84 -0.07 -10.16 2.76
C PRO A 84 0.07 -9.40 1.42
N PRO A 85 1.05 -8.49 1.24
CA PRO A 85 1.33 -7.87 -0.07
C PRO A 85 1.70 -8.84 -1.19
N PHE A 86 2.13 -10.06 -0.88
CA PHE A 86 2.36 -11.12 -1.89
C PHE A 86 1.17 -12.08 -2.03
N LEU A 87 0.36 -12.25 -0.99
CA LEU A 87 -0.86 -13.06 -1.11
C LEU A 87 -1.90 -12.38 -1.98
N PHE A 88 -2.08 -11.07 -1.85
CA PHE A 88 -3.02 -10.31 -2.66
C PHE A 88 -2.84 -10.51 -4.18
N PRO A 89 -1.64 -10.31 -4.78
CA PRO A 89 -1.44 -10.52 -6.21
C PRO A 89 -1.60 -11.98 -6.64
N VAL A 90 -1.20 -12.93 -5.80
CA VAL A 90 -1.37 -14.37 -6.08
C VAL A 90 -2.85 -14.76 -6.12
N LEU A 91 -3.64 -14.26 -5.17
CA LEU A 91 -5.10 -14.48 -5.14
C LEU A 91 -5.78 -13.88 -6.37
N LEU A 92 -5.43 -12.65 -6.76
CA LEU A 92 -5.93 -12.05 -8.00
C LEU A 92 -5.56 -12.91 -9.22
N SER A 93 -4.37 -13.51 -9.22
CA SER A 93 -3.95 -14.38 -10.31
C SER A 93 -4.78 -15.65 -10.43
N TYR A 94 -5.26 -16.22 -9.33
CA TYR A 94 -6.19 -17.36 -9.38
C TYR A 94 -7.57 -17.00 -9.94
N VAL A 95 -7.97 -15.72 -9.87
CA VAL A 95 -9.24 -15.23 -10.46
C VAL A 95 -9.08 -14.81 -11.93
N GLY A 96 -7.87 -14.97 -12.50
CA GLY A 96 -7.60 -14.76 -13.92
C GLY A 96 -6.90 -13.45 -14.28
N LEU A 97 -6.47 -12.64 -13.30
CA LEU A 97 -5.59 -11.49 -13.57
C LEU A 97 -4.14 -11.94 -13.81
N PRO A 98 -3.40 -11.30 -14.73
CA PRO A 98 -1.95 -11.45 -14.81
C PRO A 98 -1.27 -11.12 -13.48
N LEU A 99 -0.32 -11.96 -13.05
CA LEU A 99 0.39 -11.79 -11.78
C LEU A 99 1.16 -10.45 -11.73
N THR A 100 1.66 -10.00 -12.88
CA THR A 100 2.31 -8.70 -13.10
C THR A 100 1.39 -7.54 -12.71
N ILE A 101 0.14 -7.55 -13.17
CA ILE A 101 -0.88 -6.54 -12.85
C ILE A 101 -1.23 -6.63 -11.36
N GLY A 102 -1.45 -7.86 -10.85
CA GLY A 102 -1.69 -8.08 -9.42
C GLY A 102 -0.59 -7.47 -8.55
N LEU A 103 0.68 -7.70 -8.90
CA LEU A 103 1.83 -7.18 -8.17
C LEU A 103 1.85 -5.65 -8.20
N LYS A 104 1.65 -5.04 -9.37
CA LYS A 104 1.59 -3.58 -9.48
C LYS A 104 0.44 -2.98 -8.68
N LEU A 105 -0.72 -3.63 -8.64
CA LEU A 105 -1.84 -3.23 -7.78
C LEU A 105 -1.44 -3.29 -6.30
N SER A 106 -0.76 -4.37 -5.88
CA SER A 106 -0.29 -4.50 -4.50
C SER A 106 0.79 -3.48 -4.12
N MET A 107 1.67 -3.14 -5.06
CA MET A 107 2.70 -2.11 -4.84
C MET A 107 2.06 -0.73 -4.71
N ALA A 108 1.12 -0.42 -5.61
CA ALA A 108 0.45 0.87 -5.65
C ALA A 108 -0.52 1.07 -4.48
N SER A 109 -1.08 0.00 -3.90
CA SER A 109 -2.10 0.10 -2.85
C SER A 109 -1.61 0.89 -1.64
N GLY A 110 -0.33 0.79 -1.27
CA GLY A 110 0.24 1.55 -0.16
C GLY A 110 0.10 3.06 -0.31
N TRP A 111 0.26 3.60 -1.53
CA TRP A 111 0.14 5.04 -1.80
C TRP A 111 -1.28 5.56 -1.58
N TYR A 112 -2.28 4.73 -1.90
CA TYR A 112 -3.69 5.08 -1.75
C TYR A 112 -4.18 4.83 -0.33
N ILE A 113 -3.73 3.75 0.32
CA ILE A 113 -4.12 3.40 1.68
C ILE A 113 -3.58 4.42 2.68
N LEU A 114 -2.36 4.95 2.50
CA LEU A 114 -1.76 5.87 3.47
C LEU A 114 -2.59 7.14 3.76
N PRO A 115 -3.01 7.95 2.78
CA PRO A 115 -3.84 9.14 3.08
C PRO A 115 -5.21 8.74 3.67
N LEU A 116 -5.79 7.61 3.23
CA LEU A 116 -7.05 7.10 3.77
C LEU A 116 -6.90 6.66 5.23
N SER A 117 -5.83 5.94 5.55
CA SER A 117 -5.57 5.42 6.89
C SER A 117 -5.29 6.55 7.87
N VAL A 118 -4.61 7.61 7.46
CA VAL A 118 -4.41 8.82 8.28
C VAL A 118 -5.74 9.52 8.53
N TYR A 119 -6.55 9.70 7.48
CA TYR A 119 -7.87 10.31 7.65
C TYR A 119 -8.72 9.53 8.65
N PHE A 120 -8.94 8.23 8.41
CA PHE A 120 -9.77 7.41 9.30
C PHE A 120 -9.15 7.21 10.67
N GLY A 121 -7.83 7.06 10.76
CA GLY A 121 -7.09 6.97 12.03
C GLY A 121 -7.30 8.19 12.91
N LEU A 122 -7.18 9.40 12.35
CA LEU A 122 -7.44 10.64 13.08
C LEU A 122 -8.92 10.79 13.47
N ARG A 123 -9.86 10.33 12.64
CA ARG A 123 -11.29 10.30 13.00
C ARG A 123 -11.56 9.34 14.17
N LEU A 124 -10.91 8.18 14.20
CA LEU A 124 -11.01 7.23 15.31
C LEU A 124 -10.45 7.82 16.61
N MET A 125 -9.41 8.65 16.53
CA MET A 125 -8.89 9.43 17.67
C MET A 125 -9.79 10.62 18.07
N SER A 126 -11.01 10.73 17.54
CA SER A 126 -11.96 11.81 17.80
C SER A 126 -11.51 13.22 17.37
N TYR A 127 -10.49 13.34 16.50
CA TYR A 127 -10.15 14.64 15.90
C TYR A 127 -11.25 15.11 14.95
N ARG A 128 -11.59 16.39 15.06
CA ARG A 128 -12.63 17.04 14.26
C ARG A 128 -12.04 17.76 13.05
N PHE A 129 -12.90 18.11 12.10
CA PHE A 129 -12.54 18.98 10.98
C PHE A 129 -11.82 20.25 11.47
N PRO A 130 -10.71 20.67 10.83
CA PRO A 130 -10.10 20.14 9.60
C PRO A 130 -8.92 19.17 9.80
N ALA A 131 -8.64 18.72 11.03
CA ALA A 131 -7.40 17.98 11.31
C ALA A 131 -7.24 16.66 10.52
N PRO A 132 -8.26 15.78 10.40
CA PRO A 132 -8.15 14.53 9.64
C PRO A 132 -7.81 14.74 8.16
N ILE A 133 -8.43 15.74 7.52
CA ILE A 133 -8.21 16.00 6.09
C ILE A 133 -6.87 16.69 5.83
N LEU A 134 -6.44 17.58 6.72
CA LEU A 134 -5.09 18.15 6.66
C LEU A 134 -4.02 17.09 6.87
N GLY A 135 -4.24 16.13 7.78
CA GLY A 135 -3.35 14.99 7.98
C GLY A 135 -3.23 14.12 6.72
N ALA A 136 -4.36 13.81 6.07
CA ALA A 136 -4.36 13.06 4.81
C ALA A 136 -3.62 13.82 3.69
N ALA A 137 -3.85 15.13 3.56
CA ALA A 137 -3.15 15.97 2.58
C ALA A 137 -1.65 16.05 2.87
N ALA A 138 -1.24 16.12 4.14
CA ALA A 138 0.17 16.14 4.54
C ALA A 138 0.93 14.88 4.12
N MET A 139 0.25 13.74 3.95
CA MET A 139 0.89 12.51 3.45
C MET A 139 1.41 12.66 2.02
N LEU A 140 0.90 13.61 1.22
CA LEU A 140 1.48 13.91 -0.09
C LEU A 140 2.94 14.39 0.04
N LEU A 141 3.27 15.20 1.05
CA LEU A 141 4.65 15.64 1.29
C LEU A 141 5.58 14.46 1.58
N PHE A 142 5.06 13.45 2.27
CA PHE A 142 5.81 12.24 2.59
C PHE A 142 5.95 11.31 1.37
N LEU A 143 4.85 11.06 0.65
CA LEU A 143 4.83 10.20 -0.54
C LEU A 143 5.75 10.72 -1.65
N PHE A 144 5.80 12.04 -1.83
CA PHE A 144 6.60 12.72 -2.85
C PHE A 144 7.95 13.25 -2.34
N ASN A 145 8.41 12.78 -1.17
CA ASN A 145 9.75 13.10 -0.71
C ASN A 145 10.80 12.33 -1.52
N GLU A 146 11.59 13.05 -2.32
CA GLU A 146 12.63 12.47 -3.18
C GLU A 146 14.02 12.35 -2.51
N SER A 147 14.19 12.83 -1.28
CA SER A 147 15.48 12.80 -0.58
C SER A 147 15.96 11.38 -0.24
N TYR A 148 15.04 10.42 -0.18
CA TYR A 148 15.32 9.03 0.16
C TYR A 148 14.70 8.09 -0.86
N THR A 149 15.50 7.21 -1.47
CA THR A 149 15.06 6.34 -2.57
C THR A 149 15.03 4.87 -2.23
N MET A 150 15.51 4.46 -1.05
CA MET A 150 15.69 3.06 -0.65
C MET A 150 15.23 2.73 0.78
N PHE A 151 14.84 3.73 1.59
CA PHE A 151 14.54 3.52 3.01
C PHE A 151 13.05 3.22 3.30
N GLY A 152 12.21 3.22 2.27
CA GLY A 152 10.79 2.87 2.37
C GLY A 152 9.87 4.07 2.64
N GLY A 153 8.55 3.83 2.52
CA GLY A 153 7.50 4.77 2.96
C GLY A 153 7.11 5.86 1.94
N ASN A 154 7.92 6.10 0.91
CA ASN A 154 7.59 7.00 -0.19
C ASN A 154 7.49 6.26 -1.52
N ILE A 155 7.06 6.98 -2.56
CA ILE A 155 6.82 6.39 -3.89
C ILE A 155 8.11 5.81 -4.48
N LEU A 156 9.22 6.57 -4.45
CA LEU A 156 10.50 6.12 -5.02
C LEU A 156 11.00 4.84 -4.36
N SER A 157 10.96 4.76 -3.03
CA SER A 157 11.38 3.55 -2.32
C SER A 157 10.45 2.37 -2.59
N THR A 158 9.14 2.61 -2.70
CA THR A 158 8.19 1.56 -3.09
C THR A 158 8.57 0.97 -4.45
N LEU A 159 8.90 1.83 -5.42
CA LEU A 159 9.30 1.44 -6.77
C LEU A 159 10.70 0.83 -6.84
N ALA A 160 11.56 1.07 -5.84
CA ALA A 160 12.87 0.45 -5.72
C ALA A 160 12.82 -0.96 -5.09
N GLY A 161 11.68 -1.36 -4.51
CA GLY A 161 11.47 -2.70 -3.96
C GLY A 161 10.85 -2.72 -2.57
N GLU A 162 10.73 -1.58 -1.88
CA GLU A 162 10.25 -1.50 -0.48
C GLU A 162 8.72 -1.47 -0.34
N PHE A 163 8.01 -2.18 -1.21
CA PHE A 163 6.55 -2.11 -1.27
C PHE A 163 5.85 -2.82 -0.10
N CYS A 164 6.42 -3.90 0.44
CA CYS A 164 5.90 -4.55 1.64
C CYS A 164 5.95 -3.62 2.86
N TYR A 165 7.07 -2.89 3.00
CA TYR A 165 7.22 -1.88 4.04
C TYR A 165 6.19 -0.76 3.83
N MET A 166 6.06 -0.23 2.62
CA MET A 166 5.07 0.80 2.29
C MET A 166 3.65 0.35 2.65
N PHE A 167 3.28 -0.88 2.31
CA PHE A 167 1.97 -1.43 2.64
C PHE A 167 1.75 -1.49 4.16
N ALA A 168 2.70 -2.04 4.93
CA ALA A 168 2.59 -2.11 6.39
C ALA A 168 2.54 -0.71 7.02
N PHE A 169 3.43 0.19 6.58
CA PHE A 169 3.48 1.58 7.02
C PHE A 169 2.16 2.31 6.76
N SER A 170 1.54 2.06 5.61
CA SER A 170 0.25 2.66 5.27
C SER A 170 -0.88 2.26 6.21
N LEU A 171 -0.80 1.13 6.92
CA LEU A 171 -1.83 0.69 7.88
C LEU A 171 -1.61 1.24 9.29
N LEU A 172 -0.39 1.68 9.61
CA LEU A 172 -0.01 2.14 10.94
C LEU A 172 -0.91 3.26 11.50
N PRO A 173 -1.25 4.33 10.75
CA PRO A 173 -2.08 5.42 11.29
C PRO A 173 -3.48 4.96 11.69
N TYR A 174 -4.09 4.09 10.88
CA TYR A 174 -5.40 3.52 11.19
C TYR A 174 -5.33 2.61 12.42
N PHE A 175 -4.29 1.76 12.50
CA PHE A 175 -4.07 0.91 13.66
C PHE A 175 -3.91 1.74 14.94
N MET A 176 -3.06 2.77 14.94
CA MET A 176 -2.90 3.67 16.09
C MET A 176 -4.23 4.33 16.48
N GLY A 177 -5.01 4.79 15.50
CA GLY A 177 -6.32 5.38 15.76
C GLY A 177 -7.30 4.39 16.41
N SER A 178 -7.31 3.14 15.93
CA SER A 178 -8.14 2.08 16.49
C SER A 178 -7.76 1.73 17.93
N MET A 179 -6.46 1.72 18.26
CA MET A 179 -5.98 1.47 19.62
C MET A 179 -6.42 2.57 20.57
N ILE A 180 -6.22 3.84 20.20
CA ILE A 180 -6.60 4.98 21.04
C ILE A 180 -8.10 5.00 21.28
N ASN A 181 -8.90 4.77 20.24
CA ASN A 181 -10.35 4.69 20.37
C ASN A 181 -10.77 3.57 21.33
N GLY A 182 -10.11 2.40 21.27
CA GLY A 182 -10.37 1.27 22.17
C GLY A 182 -10.03 1.53 23.65
N PHE A 183 -9.13 2.46 23.96
CA PHE A 183 -8.86 2.90 25.34
C PHE A 183 -9.86 3.93 25.86
N SER A 184 -10.66 4.54 24.98
CA SER A 184 -11.62 5.57 25.34
C SER A 184 -13.04 5.05 25.64
N THR A 185 -13.27 3.75 25.40
CA THR A 185 -14.46 2.98 25.81
C THR A 185 -14.26 2.34 27.17
#